data_AF-A0A3D4JSK0-F1
#
_entry.id   AF-A0A3D4JSK0-F1
#
_cell.length_a   1.000
_cell.length_b   1.000
_cell.length_c   1.000
_cell.angle_alpha   90.00
_cell.angle_beta   90.00
_cell.angle_gamma   90.00
#
_symmetry.space_group_name_H-M   'P 1'
#
loop_
_entity.id
_entity.type
_entity.pdbx_description
1 polymer ?
#
loop_
_entity_poly.entity_id
_entity_poly.type
_entity_poly.pdbx_seq_one_letter_code
_entity_poly.pdbx_strand_id
1 'polypeptide(L)'
;MSYDCWNASVPPDKNCLREKFGSISFQLAFANLDLIGIRLKKSGEVIIITYRGARKTGWIYEGEILTPQDIFQIYCDVPNNWNDLLNVYEAKFGHLVDILAPHKDLYVWLNENEIVKIGKVKH
;
A
#
# COMPACT_ATOMS: atom_id res chain seq x y z
N MET A 1 -5.92 15.29 35.89
CA MET A 1 -6.04 15.85 34.53
C MET A 1 -5.85 14.70 33.57
N SER A 2 -6.89 14.31 32.83
CA SER A 2 -6.74 13.31 31.76
C SER A 2 -5.96 13.96 30.62
N TYR A 3 -4.82 13.39 30.29
CA TYR A 3 -4.04 13.80 29.12
C TYR A 3 -4.86 13.41 27.89
N ASP A 4 -5.36 14.38 27.13
CA ASP A 4 -6.05 14.10 25.87
C ASP A 4 -4.98 13.84 24.80
N CYS A 5 -4.60 12.58 24.66
CA CYS A 5 -3.51 12.15 23.78
C CYS A 5 -3.88 12.14 22.28
N TRP A 6 -5.03 12.70 21.93
CA TRP A 6 -5.50 12.92 20.55
C TRP A 6 -5.32 14.37 20.08
N ASN A 7 -4.41 15.12 20.72
CA ASN A 7 -4.07 16.47 20.30
C ASN A 7 -3.33 16.45 18.94
N ALA A 8 -3.86 17.13 17.92
CA ALA A 8 -3.31 17.17 16.55
C ALA A 8 -1.89 17.74 16.44
N SER A 9 -1.35 18.31 17.52
CA SER A 9 0.00 18.88 17.58
C SER A 9 1.09 17.88 17.98
N VAL A 10 0.75 16.67 18.44
CA VAL A 10 1.72 15.64 18.83
C VAL A 10 1.24 14.26 18.37
N PRO A 11 2.09 13.43 17.72
CA PRO A 11 1.71 12.07 17.35
C PRO A 11 1.25 11.27 18.59
N PRO A 12 0.14 10.50 18.50
CA PRO A 12 -0.34 9.71 19.63
C PRO A 12 0.66 8.62 19.98
N ASP A 13 0.84 8.38 21.29
CA ASP A 13 1.71 7.31 21.77
C ASP A 13 1.08 5.91 21.63
N LYS A 14 1.88 4.88 21.86
CA LYS A 14 1.47 3.47 21.76
C LYS A 14 0.25 3.13 22.63
N ASN A 15 0.14 3.72 23.83
CA ASN A 15 -0.96 3.42 24.74
C ASN A 15 -2.26 4.02 24.21
N CYS A 16 -2.20 5.23 23.65
CA CYS A 16 -3.36 5.89 23.07
C CYS A 16 -3.84 5.26 21.77
N LEU A 17 -2.92 4.85 20.89
CA LEU A 17 -3.27 4.05 19.72
C LEU A 17 -3.99 2.76 20.13
N ARG A 18 -3.54 2.12 21.21
CA ARG A 18 -4.14 0.89 21.73
C ARG A 18 -5.52 1.11 22.35
N GLU A 19 -5.74 2.22 23.03
CA GLU A 19 -7.06 2.54 23.62
C GLU A 19 -8.13 2.80 22.56
N LYS A 20 -7.77 3.42 21.42
CA LYS A 20 -8.74 3.74 20.36
C LYS A 20 -8.94 2.62 19.34
N PHE A 21 -7.86 1.92 18.96
CA PHE A 21 -7.89 0.91 17.89
C PHE A 21 -7.67 -0.52 18.39
N GLY A 22 -7.41 -0.71 19.69
CA GLY A 22 -7.09 -2.01 20.26
C GLY A 22 -5.66 -2.47 19.94
N SER A 23 -5.44 -3.78 19.87
CA SER A 23 -4.14 -4.37 19.54
C SER A 23 -3.81 -4.15 18.06
N ILE A 24 -3.02 -3.13 17.73
CA ILE A 24 -2.48 -2.97 16.38
C ILE A 24 -1.22 -3.85 16.25
N SER A 25 -1.30 -4.89 15.41
CA SER A 25 -0.14 -5.64 14.95
C SER A 25 0.29 -5.08 13.60
N PHE A 26 1.33 -4.25 13.58
CA PHE A 26 2.03 -3.96 12.34
C PHE A 26 2.98 -5.12 12.05
N GLN A 27 2.57 -6.04 11.17
CA GLN A 27 3.56 -6.91 10.55
C GLN A 27 4.42 -6.06 9.61
N LEU A 28 5.68 -5.84 10.01
CA LEU A 28 6.69 -5.14 9.20
C LEU A 28 6.88 -5.75 7.79
N ALA A 29 6.32 -6.93 7.53
CA ALA A 29 6.25 -7.56 6.21
C ALA A 29 5.56 -6.69 5.15
N PHE A 30 4.67 -5.77 5.55
CA PHE A 30 3.99 -4.84 4.64
C PHE A 30 4.68 -3.47 4.53
N ALA A 31 5.80 -3.24 5.24
CA ALA A 31 6.57 -2.02 5.06
C ALA A 31 7.20 -2.01 3.65
N ASN A 32 7.12 -0.86 2.98
CA ASN A 32 7.61 -0.64 1.60
C ASN A 32 6.90 -1.51 0.53
N LEU A 33 5.61 -1.80 0.77
CA LEU A 33 4.77 -2.52 -0.18
C LEU A 33 3.80 -1.55 -0.87
N ASP A 34 3.96 -1.40 -2.18
CA ASP A 34 3.09 -0.60 -3.04
C ASP A 34 1.87 -1.43 -3.45
N LEU A 35 0.68 -0.85 -3.30
CA LEU A 35 -0.59 -1.48 -3.62
C LEU A 35 -1.24 -0.79 -4.80
N ILE A 36 -1.47 -1.56 -5.87
CA ILE A 36 -1.82 -1.00 -7.18
C ILE A 36 -3.09 -1.69 -7.66
N GLY A 37 -4.17 -0.94 -7.78
CA GLY A 37 -5.40 -1.50 -8.31
C GLY A 37 -5.36 -1.60 -9.84
N ILE A 38 -5.71 -2.76 -10.37
CA ILE A 38 -6.05 -2.97 -11.77
C ILE A 38 -7.56 -3.18 -11.83
N ARG A 39 -8.28 -2.14 -12.26
CA ARG A 39 -9.74 -2.19 -12.38
C ARG A 39 -10.12 -2.57 -13.80
N LEU A 40 -10.91 -3.63 -13.94
CA LEU A 40 -11.47 -4.03 -15.23
C LEU A 40 -12.65 -3.13 -15.57
N LYS A 41 -12.60 -2.44 -16.72
CA LYS A 41 -13.67 -1.49 -17.11
C LYS A 41 -15.01 -2.17 -17.36
N LYS A 42 -14.99 -3.42 -17.85
CA LYS A 42 -16.19 -4.17 -18.21
C LYS A 42 -17.03 -4.58 -17.00
N SER A 43 -16.38 -5.06 -15.93
CA SER A 43 -17.07 -5.58 -14.74
C SER A 43 -16.99 -4.63 -13.54
N GLY A 44 -16.05 -3.69 -13.52
CA GLY A 44 -15.75 -2.85 -12.37
C GLY A 44 -14.89 -3.55 -11.30
N GLU A 45 -14.62 -4.84 -11.46
CA GLU A 45 -13.79 -5.65 -10.55
C GLU A 45 -12.37 -5.11 -10.45
N VAL A 46 -11.81 -5.14 -9.25
CA VAL A 46 -10.47 -4.62 -8.96
C VAL A 46 -9.60 -5.73 -8.41
N ILE A 47 -8.45 -5.92 -9.05
CA ILE A 47 -7.38 -6.80 -8.55
C ILE A 47 -6.26 -5.90 -8.07
N ILE A 48 -5.84 -6.07 -6.82
CA ILE A 48 -4.72 -5.31 -6.28
C ILE A 48 -3.44 -6.10 -6.53
N ILE A 49 -2.49 -5.49 -7.22
CA ILE A 49 -1.15 -6.04 -7.44
C ILE A 49 -0.23 -5.42 -6.41
N THR A 50 0.58 -6.27 -5.77
CA THR A 50 1.55 -5.84 -4.76
C THR A 50 2.94 -5.74 -5.38
N TYR A 51 3.65 -4.67 -5.06
CA TYR A 51 5.05 -4.48 -5.39
C TYR A 51 5.85 -4.19 -4.13
N ARG A 52 7.11 -4.64 -4.09
CA ARG A 52 8.08 -4.22 -3.09
C ARG A 52 9.22 -3.50 -3.81
N GLY A 53 9.26 -2.18 -3.69
CA GLY A 53 10.04 -1.33 -4.58
C GLY A 53 9.64 -1.58 -6.04
N ALA A 54 10.61 -1.84 -6.92
CA ALA A 54 10.30 -2.08 -8.33
C ALA A 54 9.74 -3.48 -8.65
N ARG A 55 9.73 -4.43 -7.70
CA ARG A 55 9.46 -5.85 -7.99
C ARG A 55 8.03 -6.25 -7.61
N LYS A 56 7.29 -6.84 -8.56
CA LYS A 56 5.96 -7.45 -8.32
C LYS A 56 6.09 -8.66 -7.39
N THR A 57 5.24 -8.72 -6.37
CA THR A 57 5.30 -9.73 -5.31
C THR A 57 4.06 -10.61 -5.19
N GLY A 58 2.90 -10.15 -5.66
CA GLY A 58 1.67 -10.93 -5.56
C GLY A 58 0.43 -10.14 -5.95
N TRP A 59 -0.73 -10.69 -5.59
CA TRP A 59 -2.03 -10.06 -5.83
C TRP A 59 -3.00 -10.32 -4.69
N ILE A 60 -3.98 -9.44 -4.56
CA ILE A 60 -5.13 -9.55 -3.65
C ILE A 60 -6.39 -9.33 -4.48
N TYR A 61 -7.38 -10.18 -4.29
CA TYR A 61 -8.68 -10.08 -4.92
C TYR A 61 -9.76 -10.40 -3.90
N GLU A 62 -10.71 -9.49 -3.71
CA GLU A 62 -11.81 -9.62 -2.75
C GLU A 62 -13.18 -9.58 -3.44
N GLY A 63 -13.22 -9.57 -4.77
CA GLY A 63 -14.46 -9.66 -5.51
C GLY A 63 -14.94 -11.10 -5.71
N GLU A 64 -16.07 -11.26 -6.38
CA GLU A 64 -16.74 -12.56 -6.53
C GLU A 64 -16.96 -12.97 -8.00
N ILE A 65 -16.69 -12.08 -8.94
CA ILE A 65 -17.00 -12.30 -10.36
C ILE A 65 -15.87 -13.04 -11.09
N LEU A 66 -14.61 -12.74 -10.77
CA LEU A 66 -13.46 -13.30 -11.50
C LEU A 66 -13.12 -14.69 -11.01
N THR A 67 -12.81 -15.58 -11.95
CA THR A 67 -12.33 -16.92 -11.61
C THR A 67 -10.85 -16.87 -11.18
N PRO A 68 -10.36 -17.87 -10.42
CA PRO A 68 -8.94 -17.97 -10.09
C PRO A 68 -8.01 -17.91 -11.30
N GLN A 69 -8.42 -18.48 -12.44
CA GLN A 69 -7.69 -18.44 -13.69
C GLN A 69 -7.62 -17.03 -14.28
N ASP A 70 -8.73 -16.29 -14.28
CA ASP A 70 -8.76 -14.89 -14.76
C ASP A 70 -7.81 -14.02 -13.92
N ILE A 71 -7.88 -14.18 -12.60
CA ILE A 71 -7.05 -13.43 -11.65
C ILE A 71 -5.57 -13.74 -11.90
N PHE A 72 -5.22 -15.02 -12.05
CA PHE A 72 -3.85 -15.44 -12.32
C PHE A 72 -3.34 -14.93 -13.67
N GLN A 73 -4.19 -14.93 -14.71
CA GLN A 73 -3.83 -14.41 -16.02
C GLN A 73 -3.57 -12.91 -15.95
N ILE A 74 -4.46 -12.14 -15.32
CA ILE A 74 -4.27 -10.69 -15.13
C ILE A 74 -2.98 -10.42 -14.35
N TYR A 75 -2.73 -11.17 -13.27
CA TYR A 75 -1.48 -11.07 -12.54
C TYR A 75 -0.27 -11.34 -13.44
N CYS A 76 -0.31 -12.36 -14.30
CA CYS A 76 0.78 -12.67 -15.22
C CYS A 76 1.00 -11.57 -16.28
N ASP A 77 -0.08 -10.97 -16.78
CA ASP A 77 -0.03 -9.93 -17.80
C ASP A 77 0.51 -8.60 -17.27
N VAL A 78 0.26 -8.30 -15.99
CA VAL A 78 0.82 -7.14 -15.32
C VAL A 78 2.36 -7.27 -15.24
N PRO A 79 3.16 -6.24 -15.55
CA PRO A 79 4.61 -6.35 -15.58
C PRO A 79 5.23 -6.69 -14.23
N ASN A 80 6.34 -7.44 -14.24
CA ASN A 80 7.09 -7.73 -13.03
C ASN A 80 7.80 -6.49 -12.45
N ASN A 81 8.08 -5.49 -13.29
CA ASN A 81 8.72 -4.24 -12.89
C ASN A 81 7.68 -3.12 -12.79
N TRP A 82 7.63 -2.45 -11.64
CA TRP A 82 6.74 -1.33 -11.36
C TRP A 82 6.83 -0.22 -12.41
N ASN A 83 8.05 0.08 -12.87
CA ASN A 83 8.30 1.19 -13.80
C ASN A 83 7.74 0.93 -15.22
N ASP A 84 7.46 -0.33 -15.55
CA ASP A 84 6.91 -0.72 -16.85
C ASP A 84 5.37 -0.66 -16.86
N LEU A 85 4.74 -0.46 -15.70
CA LEU A 85 3.29 -0.50 -15.56
C LEU A 85 2.61 0.65 -16.32
N LEU A 86 3.10 1.88 -16.16
CA LEU A 86 2.55 3.04 -16.88
C LEU A 86 2.97 3.05 -18.35
N ASN A 87 4.22 2.73 -18.67
CA ASN A 87 4.72 2.92 -20.03
C ASN A 87 4.35 1.77 -20.99
N VAL A 88 4.25 0.54 -20.48
CA VAL A 88 4.04 -0.66 -21.31
C VAL A 88 2.65 -1.22 -21.13
N TYR A 89 2.22 -1.41 -19.88
CA TYR A 89 0.95 -2.07 -19.59
C TYR A 89 -0.24 -1.15 -19.87
N GLU A 90 -0.19 0.12 -19.45
CA GLU A 90 -1.23 1.10 -19.77
C GLU A 90 -1.37 1.31 -21.28
N ALA A 91 -0.25 1.42 -22.00
CA ALA A 91 -0.26 1.57 -23.46
C ALA A 91 -0.95 0.39 -24.16
N LYS A 92 -0.75 -0.84 -23.67
CA LYS A 92 -1.32 -2.05 -24.26
C LYS A 92 -2.76 -2.31 -23.84
N PHE A 93 -3.09 -2.09 -22.56
CA PHE A 93 -4.34 -2.54 -21.95
C PHE A 93 -5.22 -1.41 -21.40
N GLY A 94 -4.81 -0.14 -21.47
CA GLY A 94 -5.56 1.00 -20.90
C GLY A 94 -6.97 1.20 -21.49
N HIS A 95 -7.28 0.58 -22.63
CA HIS A 95 -8.64 0.55 -23.17
C HIS A 95 -9.55 -0.47 -22.44
N LEU A 96 -8.98 -1.47 -21.77
CA LEU A 96 -9.69 -2.51 -21.02
C LEU A 96 -9.66 -2.29 -19.51
N VAL A 97 -8.62 -1.63 -19.01
CA VAL A 97 -8.38 -1.48 -17.56
C VAL A 97 -8.11 -0.03 -17.18
N ASP A 98 -8.39 0.30 -15.92
CA ASP A 98 -7.85 1.48 -15.25
C ASP A 98 -6.79 1.07 -14.24
N ILE A 99 -5.70 1.83 -14.19
CA ILE A 99 -4.64 1.66 -13.20
C ILE A 99 -4.90 2.64 -12.05
N LEU A 100 -5.14 2.11 -10.86
CA LEU A 100 -5.36 2.83 -9.63
C LEU A 100 -4.06 2.81 -8.81
N ALA A 101 -3.14 3.71 -9.14
CA ALA A 101 -1.90 3.87 -8.39
C ALA A 101 -2.06 4.94 -7.29
N PRO A 102 -1.50 4.74 -6.08
CA PRO A 102 -1.49 5.76 -5.05
C PRO A 102 -0.69 6.98 -5.51
N HIS A 103 -1.08 8.17 -5.05
CA HIS A 103 -0.36 9.39 -5.36
C HIS A 103 1.06 9.31 -4.77
N LYS A 104 2.07 9.70 -5.56
CA LYS A 104 3.49 9.54 -5.18
C LYS A 104 3.89 10.33 -3.93
N ASP A 105 3.07 11.28 -3.50
CA ASP A 105 3.32 12.12 -2.33
C ASP A 105 2.70 11.55 -1.03
N LEU A 106 2.06 10.37 -1.09
CA LEU A 106 1.39 9.74 0.05
C LEU A 106 2.20 8.60 0.70
N TYR A 107 3.49 8.49 0.39
CA TYR A 107 4.34 7.44 0.96
C TYR A 107 4.91 7.83 2.32
N VAL A 108 4.73 6.95 3.31
CA VAL A 108 5.57 6.92 4.52
C VAL A 108 6.62 5.84 4.30
N TRP A 109 7.82 6.25 3.88
CA TRP A 109 8.97 5.34 3.82
C TRP A 109 9.54 5.15 5.22
N LEU A 110 9.44 3.94 5.75
CA LEU A 110 10.16 3.57 6.95
C LEU A 110 11.61 3.26 6.52
N ASN A 111 12.46 4.29 6.57
CA ASN A 111 13.89 4.09 6.41
C ASN A 111 14.42 3.28 7.60
N GLU A 112 15.02 2.11 7.32
CA GLU A 112 15.53 1.18 8.33
C GLU A 112 16.72 1.76 9.12
N ASN A 113 17.26 2.92 8.72
CA ASN A 113 18.54 3.46 9.20
C ASN A 113 18.49 4.77 10.00
N GLU A 114 17.33 5.28 10.44
CA GLU A 114 17.33 6.49 11.28
C GLU A 114 16.48 6.37 12.55
N ILE A 115 17.08 5.81 13.60
CA ILE A 115 16.76 6.22 14.96
C ILE A 115 17.51 7.52 15.21
N VAL A 116 16.92 8.67 14.84
CA VAL A 116 17.45 9.96 15.28
C VAL A 116 17.21 10.05 16.78
N LYS A 117 18.28 9.89 17.55
CA LYS A 117 18.29 10.08 19.00
C LYS A 117 18.01 11.56 19.28
N ILE A 118 16.75 11.93 19.53
CA ILE A 118 16.41 13.29 19.94
C ILE A 118 17.14 13.56 21.26
N GLY A 119 17.97 14.60 21.23
CA GLY A 119 18.98 14.92 22.24
C GLY A 119 18.39 15.12 23.63
N LYS A 120 19.20 14.78 24.64
CA LYS A 120 18.96 15.11 26.05
C LYS A 120 18.58 16.58 26.17
N VAL A 121 17.39 16.87 26.70
CA VAL A 121 17.10 18.18 27.28
C VAL A 121 18.03 18.34 28.48
N LYS A 122 18.99 19.26 28.39
CA LYS A 122 19.78 19.70 29.54
C LYS A 122 18.86 20.54 30.43
N HIS A 123 18.76 20.15 31.71
CA HIS A 123 18.33 21.05 32.78
C HIS A 123 19.42 22.08 33.06
#